data_AF-A0AAW4PPJ5-F1
#
_entry.id   AF-A0AAW4PPJ5-F1
#
_cell.length_a   1.000
_cell.length_b   1.000
_cell.length_c   1.000
_cell.angle_alpha   90.00
_cell.angle_beta   90.00
_cell.angle_gamma   90.00
#
_symmetry.space_group_name_H-M   'P 1'
#
loop_
_entity.id
_entity.type
_entity.pdbx_description
1 polymer ?
#
loop_
_entity_poly.entity_id
_entity_poly.type
_entity_poly.pdbx_seq_one_letter_code
_entity_poly.pdbx_strand_id
1 'polypeptide(L)' 'MTQYRDMDHGLLAKRGFLLGVGLFAIGALGEILGHTLLGPFPAWSNVLLTDMVALGILLGLFSPLVFGIVLPLVE' A
#
# COMPACT_ATOMS: atom_id res chain seq x y z
N MET A 1 18.57 30.51 -7.23
CA MET A 1 17.36 30.32 -6.40
C MET A 1 17.17 28.83 -6.26
N THR A 2 17.73 28.24 -5.21
CA THR A 2 17.58 26.81 -4.93
C THR A 2 16.17 26.64 -4.37
N GLN A 3 15.24 26.18 -5.19
CA GLN A 3 13.91 25.85 -4.71
C GLN A 3 14.08 24.60 -3.83
N TYR A 4 14.28 24.81 -2.53
CA TYR A 4 14.15 23.76 -1.52
C TYR A 4 12.70 23.32 -1.64
N ARG A 5 12.48 22.26 -2.43
CA ARG A 5 11.16 21.70 -2.60
C ARG A 5 10.91 20.99 -1.29
N ASP A 6 10.33 21.72 -0.34
CA ASP A 6 9.84 21.21 0.94
C ASP A 6 9.06 19.94 0.59
N MET A 7 9.75 18.82 0.76
CA MET A 7 9.17 17.53 0.45
C MET A 7 8.22 17.34 1.59
N ASP A 8 6.94 17.57 1.28
CA ASP A 8 5.86 17.51 2.26
C ASP A 8 5.75 16.05 2.72
N HIS A 9 6.60 15.71 3.70
CA HIS A 9 6.86 14.37 4.22
C HIS A 9 5.56 13.75 4.73
N GLY A 10 4.69 14.59 5.31
CA GLY A 10 3.34 14.23 5.69
C GLY A 10 2.45 13.85 4.50
N LEU A 11 2.56 14.57 3.38
CA LEU A 11 1.82 14.25 2.15
C LEU A 11 2.28 12.92 1.53
N LEU A 12 3.60 12.67 1.47
CA LEU A 12 4.14 11.39 0.99
C LEU A 12 3.72 10.23 1.89
N ALA A 13 3.86 10.38 3.21
CA ALA A 13 3.44 9.39 4.20
C ALA A 13 1.97 9.00 4.03
N LYS A 14 1.08 10.00 3.90
CA LYS A 14 -0.36 9.81 3.75
C LYS A 14 -0.73 9.15 2.42
N ARG A 15 -0.08 9.55 1.32
CA ARG A 15 -0.32 8.96 0.00
C ARG A 15 0.11 7.50 -0.05
N GLY A 16 1.29 7.16 0.47
CA GLY A 16 1.73 5.77 0.50
C GLY A 16 0.90 4.91 1.47
N PHE A 17 0.45 5.48 2.60
CA PHE A 17 -0.52 4.82 3.49
C PHE A 17 -1.83 4.51 2.76
N LEU A 18 -2.42 5.50 2.10
CA LEU A 18 -3.66 5.32 1.34
C LEU A 18 -3.51 4.33 0.19
N LEU A 19 -2.37 4.34 -0.49
CA LEU A 19 -2.05 3.37 -1.53
C LEU A 19 -1.98 1.95 -0.93
N GLY A 20 -1.28 1.77 0.18
CA GLY A 20 -1.20 0.49 0.89
C GLY A 20 -2.57 -0.03 1.33
N VAL A 21 -3.40 0.82 1.94
CA VAL A 21 -4.78 0.50 2.31
C VAL A 21 -5.61 0.12 1.09
N GLY A 22 -5.47 0.85 -0.02
CA GLY A 22 -6.16 0.54 -1.28
C GLY A 22 -5.78 -0.83 -1.83
N LEU A 23 -4.47 -1.15 -1.86
CA LEU A 23 -3.97 -2.43 -2.33
C LEU A 23 -4.47 -3.59 -1.43
N PHE A 24 -4.43 -3.40 -0.12
CA PHE A 24 -4.95 -4.35 0.86
C PHE A 24 -6.45 -4.59 0.68
N ALA A 25 -7.23 -3.51 0.56
CA ALA A 25 -8.68 -3.61 0.39
C ALA A 25 -9.04 -4.32 -0.92
N ILE A 26 -8.38 -3.98 -2.03
CA ILE A 26 -8.63 -4.62 -3.33
C ILE A 26 -8.23 -6.10 -3.29
N GLY A 27 -7.07 -6.44 -2.71
CA GLY A 27 -6.62 -7.83 -2.59
C GLY A 27 -7.57 -8.66 -1.72
N ALA A 28 -7.92 -8.17 -0.53
CA ALA A 28 -8.80 -8.89 0.40
C ALA A 28 -10.22 -9.02 -0.14
N LEU A 29 -10.79 -7.94 -0.69
CA LEU A 29 -12.10 -8.00 -1.31
C LEU A 29 -12.09 -8.86 -2.57
N GLY A 30 -11.03 -8.80 -3.38
CA GLY A 30 -10.88 -9.63 -4.57
C GLY A 30 -10.80 -11.13 -4.25
N GLU A 31 -10.15 -11.51 -3.15
CA GLU A 31 -10.10 -12.91 -2.70
C GLU A 31 -11.47 -13.39 -2.19
N ILE A 32 -12.17 -12.57 -1.40
CA ILE A 32 -13.50 -12.89 -0.84
C ILE A 32 -14.58 -12.89 -1.94
N LEU A 33 -14.71 -11.79 -2.68
CA LEU A 33 -15.70 -11.66 -3.75
C LEU A 33 -15.36 -12.57 -4.94
N GLY A 34 -14.07 -12.80 -5.21
CA GLY A 34 -13.64 -13.69 -6.26
C GLY A 34 -14.14 -15.12 -6.01
N HIS A 35 -13.76 -15.72 -4.89
CA HIS A 35 -14.16 -17.09 -4.58
C HIS A 35 -15.68 -17.26 -4.46
N THR A 36 -16.41 -16.21 -4.05
CA THR A 36 -17.87 -16.28 -3.88
C THR A 36 -18.66 -16.05 -5.17
N LEU A 37 -18.20 -15.17 -6.07
CA LEU A 37 -18.94 -14.79 -7.28
C LEU A 37 -18.48 -15.53 -8.55
N LEU A 38 -17.19 -15.84 -8.66
CA LEU A 38 -16.57 -16.33 -9.90
C LEU A 38 -16.13 -17.81 -9.80
N GLY A 39 -16.20 -18.40 -8.60
CA GLY A 39 -15.84 -19.80 -8.37
C GLY A 39 -14.32 -20.01 -8.18
N PRO A 40 -13.81 -21.24 -8.40
CA PRO A 40 -12.40 -21.55 -8.17
C PRO A 40 -11.50 -20.76 -9.11
N PHE A 41 -10.67 -19.89 -8.54
CA PHE A 41 -9.69 -19.15 -9.33
C PHE A 41 -8.50 -20.02 -9.71
N PRO A 42 -7.85 -19.72 -10.85
CA PRO A 42 -6.52 -20.24 -11.12
C PRO A 42 -5.55 -19.89 -10.00
N ALA A 43 -4.68 -20.83 -9.62
CA ALA A 43 -3.75 -20.66 -8.50
C ALA A 43 -2.89 -19.38 -8.60
N TRP A 44 -2.52 -18.97 -9.81
CA TRP A 44 -1.74 -17.74 -10.04
C TRP A 44 -2.51 -16.46 -9.65
N SER A 45 -3.82 -16.42 -9.88
CA SER A 45 -4.64 -15.25 -9.50
C SER A 45 -4.77 -15.14 -7.99
N ASN A 46 -4.88 -16.27 -7.30
CA ASN A 46 -4.95 -16.28 -5.85
C ASN A 46 -3.65 -15.74 -5.23
N VAL A 47 -2.50 -16.18 -5.77
CA VAL A 47 -1.18 -15.66 -5.35
C VAL A 47 -1.07 -14.15 -5.57
N LEU A 48 -1.50 -13.65 -6.73
CA LEU A 48 -1.50 -12.20 -7.02
C LEU A 48 -2.38 -11.40 -6.04
N LEU A 49 -3.56 -11.89 -5.70
CA LEU A 49 -4.45 -11.25 -4.71
C LEU A 49 -3.80 -11.25 -3.32
N THR A 50 -3.22 -12.36 -2.91
CA THR A 50 -2.49 -12.47 -1.64
C THR A 50 -1.25 -11.55 -1.62
N ASP A 51 -0.52 -11.44 -2.73
CA ASP A 51 0.63 -10.52 -2.85
C ASP A 51 0.20 -9.06 -2.77
N MET A 52 -0.95 -8.70 -3.35
CA MET A 52 -1.54 -7.36 -3.20
C MET A 52 -1.90 -7.03 -1.76
N VAL A 53 -2.44 -8.00 -1.01
CA VAL A 53 -2.70 -7.87 0.42
C VAL A 53 -1.39 -7.64 1.19
N ALA A 54 -0.39 -8.48 0.96
CA ALA A 54 0.91 -8.39 1.63
C ALA A 54 1.63 -7.07 1.33
N LEU A 55 1.68 -6.66 0.07
CA LEU A 55 2.24 -5.38 -0.36
C LEU A 55 1.44 -4.20 0.18
N GLY A 56 0.12 -4.33 0.28
CA GLY A 56 -0.75 -3.32 0.88
C GLY A 56 -0.42 -3.06 2.34
N ILE A 57 -0.20 -4.13 3.12
CA ILE A 57 0.23 -4.04 4.52
C ILE A 57 1.63 -3.44 4.63
N LEU A 58 2.58 -3.93 3.82
CA LEU A 58 3.95 -3.42 3.77
C LEU A 58 3.97 -1.92 3.46
N LEU A 59 3.31 -1.49 2.39
CA LEU A 59 3.25 -0.07 2.00
C LEU A 59 2.48 0.76 3.03
N GLY A 60 1.36 0.24 3.53
CA GLY A 60 0.53 0.89 4.54
C GLY A 60 1.31 1.16 5.82
N LEU A 61 2.12 0.21 6.29
CA LEU A 61 2.87 0.37 7.53
C LEU A 61 4.19 1.12 7.32
N PHE A 62 4.95 0.80 6.28
CA PHE A 62 6.28 1.38 6.06
C PHE A 62 6.23 2.81 5.51
N SER A 63 5.20 3.18 4.74
CA SER A 63 5.08 4.55 4.22
C SER A 63 5.08 5.61 5.33
N PRO A 64 4.17 5.59 6.33
CA PRO A 64 4.19 6.56 7.41
C PRO A 64 5.42 6.44 8.30
N LEU A 65 6.01 5.25 8.44
CA LEU A 65 7.22 5.06 9.25
C LEU A 65 8.44 5.71 8.58
N VAL A 66 8.65 5.48 7.27
CA VAL A 66 9.78 6.03 6.53
C VAL A 66 9.61 7.52 6.27
N PHE A 67 8.46 7.94 5.71
CA PHE A 67 8.24 9.33 5.31
C PHE A 67 7.76 10.20 6.45
N GLY A 68 6.99 9.69 7.41
CA GLY A 68 6.47 10.49 8.52
C GLY A 68 7.39 10.59 9.73
N ILE A 69 8.32 9.64 9.90
CA ILE A 69 9.19 9.57 11.08
C ILE A 69 10.67 9.62 10.68
N VAL A 70 11.16 8.65 9.89
CA VAL A 70 12.60 8.53 9.63
C VAL A 70 13.14 9.73 8.84
N LEU A 71 12.52 10.09 7.72
CA LEU A 71 13.01 11.16 6.85
C LEU A 71 13.07 12.54 7.57
N PRO A 72 12.02 12.99 8.28
CA PRO A 72 12.06 14.23 9.05
C PRO A 72 13.09 14.27 10.19
N LEU A 73 13.61 13.12 10.63
CA LEU A 73 14.63 13.03 11.68
C LEU A 73 16.06 12.98 11.11
N VAL A 74 16.21 12.69 9.82
CA VAL A 74 17.50 12.57 9.13
C VAL A 74 17.88 13.86 8.41
N GLU A 75 16.90 14.62 7.93
CA GLU A 75 17.06 16.00 7.47
C GLU A 75 17.10 17.00 8.62
#